data_AF-A0A3D0CUS2-F1
#
_entry.id   AF-A0A3D0CUS2-F1
#
_cell.length_a   1.000
_cell.length_b   1.000
_cell.length_c   1.000
_cell.angle_alpha   90.00
_cell.angle_beta   90.00
_cell.angle_gamma   90.00
#
_symmetry.space_group_name_H-M   'P 1'
#
loop_
_entity.id
_entity.type
_entity.pdbx_description
1 polymer ?
#
loop_
_entity_poly.entity_id
_entity_poly.type
_entity_poly.pdbx_seq_one_letter_code
_entity_poly.pdbx_strand_id
1 'polypeptide(L)'
;MDACHSGRHLARSYQRQCPCRIVQMMHLSYFPPLELFTPILSNCTDSVHKIQPARGGLSQPALCATLPRHSFIVHHSRAGAPMPADANAILDTLMHANRLKQLPRTGWQLRGVERPESIADHAFGVAFVAMLLADMNPTGVDRERVLRMALLHDLAESLVTDLPATLSRFLAPETKHAAERAALAEILAALPAPDAYLALWEEYTAGQSPAARLVRDADKLEMMLQAFVYEQRGQRNLDDFWASFSERTFDSPLAAQLFAALRARREVLFG
;
A
#
# COMPACT_ATOMS: atom_id res chain seq x y z
N MET A 1 -24.67 28.52 65.58
CA MET A 1 -23.84 29.18 64.56
C MET A 1 -22.44 29.26 65.14
N ASP A 2 -21.65 28.23 64.87
CA ASP A 2 -20.23 28.06 65.20
C ASP A 2 -19.58 27.60 63.88
N ALA A 3 -18.32 27.82 63.53
CA ALA A 3 -17.18 28.37 64.23
C ALA A 3 -16.06 28.62 63.18
N CYS A 4 -15.21 29.61 63.45
CA CYS A 4 -13.73 29.52 63.53
C CYS A 4 -12.91 28.88 62.37
N HIS A 5 -11.96 29.64 61.77
CA HIS A 5 -10.50 29.55 62.04
C HIS A 5 -9.64 30.30 61.00
N SER A 6 -8.71 31.10 61.52
CA SER A 6 -7.59 31.77 60.84
C SER A 6 -6.41 30.82 60.64
N GLY A 7 -5.69 30.97 59.52
CA GLY A 7 -4.52 30.15 59.19
C GLY A 7 -3.18 30.64 59.77
N ARG A 8 -2.19 29.75 59.77
CA ARG A 8 -0.88 29.91 59.10
C ARG A 8 0.04 28.69 59.30
N HIS A 9 0.84 28.44 58.27
CA HIS A 9 2.10 27.68 58.17
C HIS A 9 2.11 26.17 58.47
N LEU A 10 2.50 25.37 57.45
CA LEU A 10 3.82 24.74 57.35
C LEU A 10 3.91 23.83 56.12
N ALA A 11 5.06 23.90 55.44
CA ALA A 11 5.43 23.06 54.31
C ALA A 11 5.48 21.58 54.71
N ARG A 12 4.91 20.70 53.86
CA ARG A 12 5.20 19.26 53.89
C ARG A 12 5.28 18.69 52.47
N SER A 13 6.43 18.11 52.21
CA SER A 13 6.73 17.07 51.22
C SER A 13 5.58 16.07 51.06
N TYR A 14 5.17 15.80 49.83
CA TYR A 14 4.19 14.76 49.53
C TYR A 14 4.78 13.72 48.57
N GLN A 15 5.27 12.62 49.15
CA GLN A 15 5.31 11.31 48.48
C GLN A 15 3.85 10.84 48.28
N ARG A 16 3.43 10.59 47.03
CA ARG A 16 2.31 9.68 46.71
C ARG A 16 2.78 8.79 45.56
N GLN A 17 3.14 7.52 45.80
CA GLN A 17 2.24 6.37 45.87
C GLN A 17 1.21 6.33 44.74
N CYS A 18 1.50 5.45 43.76
CA CYS A 18 0.54 4.89 42.82
C CYS A 18 -0.62 4.20 43.54
N PRO A 19 -1.82 4.29 42.96
CA PRO A 19 -2.69 3.12 42.94
C PRO A 19 -3.31 2.89 41.54
N CYS A 20 -3.20 1.64 41.11
CA CYS A 20 -3.89 1.07 39.96
C CYS A 20 -5.42 1.21 40.11
N ARG A 21 -6.09 1.62 39.03
CA ARG A 21 -7.52 1.35 38.82
C ARG A 21 -7.77 0.97 37.36
N ILE A 22 -7.89 -0.34 37.16
CA ILE A 22 -8.90 -1.04 36.36
C ILE A 22 -9.62 -0.16 35.33
N VAL A 23 -9.28 -0.34 34.05
CA VAL A 23 -10.20 -0.09 32.94
C VAL A 23 -10.40 -1.42 32.21
N GLN A 24 -11.68 -1.75 32.09
CA GLN A 24 -12.26 -2.97 31.57
C GLN A 24 -11.94 -3.14 30.08
N MET A 25 -11.39 -4.30 29.73
CA MET A 25 -11.22 -4.77 28.36
C MET A 25 -12.60 -4.93 27.69
N MET A 26 -12.84 -4.23 26.58
CA MET A 26 -13.84 -4.63 25.60
C MET A 26 -13.18 -5.63 24.63
N HIS A 27 -13.79 -6.81 24.58
CA HIS A 27 -13.46 -7.93 23.71
C HIS A 27 -13.47 -7.54 22.22
N LEU A 28 -12.34 -7.73 21.54
CA LEU A 28 -12.30 -8.04 20.11
C LEU A 28 -11.88 -9.51 19.97
N SER A 29 -12.86 -10.40 19.96
CA SER A 29 -12.74 -11.75 19.39
C SER A 29 -13.25 -11.61 17.94
N TYR A 30 -12.53 -11.94 16.87
CA TYR A 30 -12.21 -13.30 16.47
C TYR A 30 -11.21 -13.25 15.27
N PHE A 31 -10.01 -13.82 15.45
CA PHE A 31 -9.20 -14.39 14.37
C PHE A 31 -8.92 -15.83 14.84
N PRO A 32 -9.13 -16.89 14.03
CA PRO A 32 -8.82 -18.25 14.48
C PRO A 32 -7.30 -18.45 14.56
N PRO A 33 -6.78 -19.15 15.59
CA PRO A 33 -5.37 -19.49 15.69
C PRO A 33 -5.02 -20.68 14.77
N LEU A 34 -3.89 -20.56 14.08
CA LEU A 34 -3.18 -21.68 13.44
C LEU A 34 -2.34 -22.40 14.49
N GLU A 35 -2.76 -23.60 14.87
CA GLU A 35 -2.00 -24.63 15.59
C GLU A 35 -2.13 -25.89 14.69
N LEU A 36 -1.08 -26.53 14.18
CA LEU A 36 -0.19 -27.43 14.89
C LEU A 36 0.95 -27.88 13.94
N PHE A 37 2.20 -27.74 14.35
CA PHE A 37 3.26 -28.69 13.98
C PHE A 37 4.23 -28.82 15.16
N THR A 38 4.01 -29.86 15.97
CA THR A 38 4.92 -30.29 17.03
C THR A 38 6.10 -31.08 16.45
N PRO A 39 7.34 -30.89 16.95
CA PRO A 39 8.46 -31.76 16.63
C PRO A 39 8.42 -33.02 17.50
N ILE A 40 8.48 -34.19 16.87
CA ILE A 40 8.73 -35.46 17.58
C ILE A 40 10.24 -35.57 17.81
N LEU A 41 10.67 -35.32 19.05
CA LEU A 41 11.94 -35.82 19.57
C LEU A 41 11.65 -37.12 20.33
N SER A 42 12.23 -38.21 19.84
CA SER A 42 12.22 -39.53 20.50
C SER A 42 13.66 -40.02 20.61
N ASN A 43 14.05 -40.27 21.86
CA ASN A 43 15.34 -40.73 22.32
C ASN A 43 15.84 -42.02 21.63
N CYS A 44 17.14 -42.10 21.39
CA CYS A 44 17.90 -43.35 21.50
C CYS A 44 19.24 -43.04 22.19
N THR A 45 19.40 -43.65 23.37
CA THR A 45 20.53 -43.58 24.28
C THR A 45 21.72 -44.39 23.81
N ASP A 46 22.91 -43.90 24.16
CA ASP A 46 24.15 -44.60 24.52
C ASP A 46 24.58 -45.86 23.76
N SER A 47 25.76 -45.76 23.12
CA SER A 47 26.86 -46.70 23.34
C SER A 47 28.17 -46.13 22.79
N VAL A 48 29.09 -45.82 23.69
CA VAL A 48 30.49 -45.47 23.40
C VAL A 48 31.27 -46.76 23.17
N HIS A 49 31.75 -46.98 21.94
CA HIS A 49 32.85 -47.90 21.69
C HIS A 49 33.96 -47.23 20.86
N LYS A 50 35.14 -47.13 21.48
CA LYS A 50 36.43 -46.81 20.85
C LYS A 50 36.83 -47.95 19.91
N ILE A 51 37.12 -47.66 18.64
CA ILE A 51 38.03 -48.45 17.80
C ILE A 51 38.91 -47.50 16.96
N GLN A 52 40.20 -47.84 16.89
CA GLN A 52 41.36 -47.14 16.30
C GLN A 52 41.37 -47.02 14.76
N PRO A 53 42.30 -46.23 14.16
CA PRO A 53 42.25 -45.86 12.75
C PRO A 53 42.94 -46.88 11.84
N ALA A 54 42.43 -47.06 10.62
CA ALA A 54 43.12 -47.77 9.54
C ALA A 54 43.02 -46.99 8.22
N ARG A 55 44.14 -47.00 7.48
CA ARG A 55 44.43 -46.26 6.24
C ARG A 55 43.86 -46.96 4.99
N GLY A 56 43.70 -46.17 3.92
CA GLY A 56 43.40 -46.61 2.54
C GLY A 56 41.91 -46.50 2.22
N GLY A 57 41.43 -45.97 1.10
CA GLY A 57 41.99 -45.48 -0.15
C GLY A 57 40.78 -45.18 -1.07
N LEU A 58 40.93 -44.19 -1.94
CA LEU A 58 40.15 -43.93 -3.17
C LEU A 58 38.61 -44.09 -3.13
N SER A 59 37.90 -42.97 -3.17
CA SER A 59 36.95 -42.62 -4.24
C SER A 59 36.22 -41.32 -3.88
N GLN A 60 36.25 -40.35 -4.79
CA GLN A 60 35.37 -39.17 -4.73
C GLN A 60 33.91 -39.62 -4.84
N PRO A 61 32.98 -38.83 -4.31
CA PRO A 61 32.02 -38.27 -5.26
C PRO A 61 31.63 -36.80 -5.03
N ALA A 62 31.28 -36.20 -6.17
CA ALA A 62 30.20 -35.25 -6.38
C ALA A 62 30.35 -33.79 -5.87
N LEU A 63 30.74 -32.94 -6.82
CA LEU A 63 29.97 -31.77 -7.28
C LEU A 63 29.37 -30.89 -6.17
N CYS A 64 30.22 -30.04 -5.59
CA CYS A 64 29.77 -28.79 -4.97
C CYS A 64 29.40 -27.81 -6.10
N ALA A 65 28.11 -27.65 -6.36
CA ALA A 65 27.60 -26.61 -7.26
C ALA A 65 27.93 -25.23 -6.69
N THR A 66 28.90 -24.54 -7.29
CA THR A 66 29.15 -23.13 -7.03
C THR A 66 28.03 -22.30 -7.66
N LEU A 67 27.18 -21.71 -6.82
CA LEU A 67 26.26 -20.65 -7.25
C LEU A 67 27.06 -19.44 -7.75
N PRO A 68 26.68 -18.80 -8.87
CA PRO A 68 27.34 -17.58 -9.31
C PRO A 68 26.95 -16.45 -8.36
N ARG A 69 27.93 -15.94 -7.62
CA ARG A 69 27.80 -14.67 -6.89
C ARG A 69 27.45 -13.58 -7.91
N HIS A 70 26.19 -13.17 -7.95
CA HIS A 70 25.81 -11.93 -8.61
C HIS A 70 26.42 -10.80 -7.78
N SER A 71 27.61 -10.38 -8.17
CA SER A 71 28.20 -9.13 -7.71
C SER A 71 27.28 -8.00 -8.18
N PHE A 72 26.49 -7.46 -7.26
CA PHE A 72 25.80 -6.19 -7.43
C PHE A 72 26.87 -5.11 -7.63
N ILE A 73 27.20 -4.80 -8.89
CA ILE A 73 28.04 -3.66 -9.21
C ILE A 73 27.14 -2.43 -9.07
N VAL A 74 27.23 -1.75 -7.92
CA VAL A 74 26.65 -0.41 -7.76
C VAL A 74 27.55 0.56 -8.52
N HIS A 75 27.20 0.85 -9.78
CA HIS A 75 27.81 1.94 -10.54
C HIS A 75 27.53 3.27 -9.83
N HIS A 76 28.48 3.75 -9.04
CA HIS A 76 28.48 5.11 -8.53
C HIS A 76 28.91 6.05 -9.67
N SER A 77 27.98 6.40 -10.54
CA SER A 77 28.19 7.53 -11.45
C SER A 77 28.03 8.82 -10.66
N ARG A 78 29.14 9.35 -10.13
CA ARG A 78 29.26 10.75 -9.71
C ARG A 78 29.58 11.59 -10.95
N ALA A 79 28.57 11.87 -11.76
CA ALA A 79 28.55 13.07 -12.59
C ALA A 79 27.64 14.07 -11.88
N GLY A 80 28.14 15.28 -11.62
CA GLY A 80 27.47 16.29 -10.81
C GLY A 80 26.05 16.57 -11.29
N ALA A 81 25.08 16.01 -10.59
CA ALA A 81 23.69 16.41 -10.72
C ALA A 81 23.58 17.86 -10.22
N PRO A 82 22.81 18.73 -10.89
CA PRO A 82 22.52 20.05 -10.36
C PRO A 82 21.97 19.91 -8.93
N MET A 83 22.61 20.59 -7.97
CA MET A 83 22.07 20.76 -6.62
C MET A 83 20.67 21.39 -6.72
N PRO A 84 19.75 21.01 -5.82
CA PRO A 84 18.38 20.69 -6.16
C PRO A 84 17.55 21.96 -6.43
N ALA A 85 16.37 21.75 -7.01
CA ALA A 85 15.24 22.65 -6.83
C ALA A 85 15.22 23.24 -5.41
N ASP A 86 14.82 24.51 -5.29
CA ASP A 86 14.68 25.20 -4.00
C ASP A 86 14.07 24.25 -2.94
N ALA A 87 14.71 24.10 -1.78
CA ALA A 87 14.27 23.16 -0.77
C ALA A 87 12.82 23.43 -0.33
N ASN A 88 12.39 24.69 -0.36
CA ASN A 88 11.01 25.07 -0.10
C ASN A 88 10.07 24.54 -1.18
N ALA A 89 10.46 24.66 -2.45
CA ALA A 89 9.71 24.09 -3.57
C ALA A 89 9.54 22.57 -3.49
N ILE A 90 10.61 21.84 -3.12
CA ILE A 90 10.51 20.39 -2.89
C ILE A 90 9.58 20.11 -1.71
N LEU A 91 9.68 20.88 -0.63
CA LEU A 91 8.82 20.75 0.53
C LEU A 91 7.34 20.99 0.17
N ASP A 92 7.04 21.98 -0.66
CA ASP A 92 5.68 22.27 -1.11
C ASP A 92 5.09 21.07 -1.88
N THR A 93 5.83 20.48 -2.83
CA THR A 93 5.40 19.25 -3.51
C THR A 93 5.18 18.10 -2.53
N LEU A 94 6.07 17.92 -1.53
CA LEU A 94 5.90 16.90 -0.50
C LEU A 94 4.67 17.18 0.39
N MET A 95 4.35 18.44 0.66
CA MET A 95 3.15 18.83 1.39
C MET A 95 1.87 18.50 0.61
N HIS A 96 1.86 18.67 -0.72
CA HIS A 96 0.77 18.20 -1.58
C HIS A 96 0.57 16.69 -1.51
N ALA A 97 1.64 15.91 -1.66
CA ALA A 97 1.56 14.46 -1.49
C ALA A 97 1.07 14.06 -0.10
N ASN A 98 1.53 14.74 0.96
CA ASN A 98 1.10 14.46 2.33
C ASN A 98 -0.36 14.85 2.59
N ARG A 99 -0.91 15.84 1.89
CA ARG A 99 -2.31 16.26 2.00
C ARG A 99 -3.29 15.14 1.59
N LEU A 100 -2.89 14.26 0.67
CA LEU A 100 -3.69 13.10 0.26
C LEU A 100 -4.10 12.20 1.43
N LYS A 101 -3.33 12.17 2.53
CA LYS A 101 -3.65 11.39 3.74
C LYS A 101 -4.88 11.88 4.50
N GLN A 102 -5.31 13.11 4.24
CA GLN A 102 -6.46 13.74 4.90
C GLN A 102 -7.70 13.79 4.01
N LEU A 103 -7.54 13.46 2.73
CA LEU A 103 -8.61 13.51 1.75
C LEU A 103 -9.21 12.11 1.61
N PRO A 104 -10.49 11.91 2.01
CA PRO A 104 -11.15 10.62 1.86
C PRO A 104 -11.49 10.36 0.39
N ARG A 105 -11.53 9.09 0.00
CA ARG A 105 -12.08 8.68 -1.32
C ARG A 105 -13.60 8.91 -1.33
N THR A 106 -14.04 9.88 -2.13
CA THR A 106 -15.41 10.38 -2.26
C THR A 106 -16.39 9.26 -2.62
N GLY A 107 -15.95 8.30 -3.43
CA GLY A 107 -16.73 7.12 -3.79
C GLY A 107 -17.31 6.40 -2.58
N TRP A 108 -16.54 6.19 -1.52
CA TRP A 108 -16.98 5.51 -0.30
C TRP A 108 -17.87 6.39 0.57
N GLN A 109 -17.58 7.69 0.68
CA GLN A 109 -18.41 8.64 1.43
C GLN A 109 -19.84 8.69 0.90
N LEU A 110 -20.00 8.71 -0.44
CA LEU A 110 -21.30 8.72 -1.09
C LEU A 110 -22.12 7.44 -0.81
N ARG A 111 -21.48 6.35 -0.38
CA ARG A 111 -22.13 5.09 0.01
C ARG A 111 -22.24 4.93 1.53
N GLY A 112 -21.96 6.00 2.28
CA GLY A 112 -22.14 6.05 3.74
C GLY A 112 -21.07 5.28 4.51
N VAL A 113 -19.88 5.06 3.95
CA VAL A 113 -18.75 4.54 4.73
C VAL A 113 -18.30 5.62 5.73
N GLU A 114 -18.39 5.33 7.02
CA GLU A 114 -18.12 6.32 8.09
C GLU A 114 -16.66 6.76 8.12
N ARG A 115 -15.73 5.81 7.99
CA ARG A 115 -14.28 6.03 8.00
C ARG A 115 -13.67 5.45 6.73
N PRO A 116 -13.88 6.11 5.58
CA PRO A 116 -13.30 5.66 4.34
C PRO A 116 -11.78 5.86 4.37
N GLU A 117 -11.10 5.09 3.55
CA GLU A 117 -9.68 5.26 3.27
C GLU A 117 -9.42 6.67 2.70
N SER A 118 -8.19 7.13 2.90
CA SER A 118 -7.69 8.33 2.24
C SER A 118 -7.20 8.04 0.82
N ILE A 119 -7.06 9.07 -0.01
CA ILE A 119 -6.46 8.95 -1.35
C ILE A 119 -5.02 8.41 -1.24
N ALA A 120 -4.30 8.72 -0.16
CA ALA A 120 -2.97 8.17 0.07
C ALA A 120 -2.98 6.65 0.39
N ASP A 121 -4.00 6.16 1.10
CA ASP A 121 -4.17 4.73 1.37
C ASP A 121 -4.42 3.97 0.05
N HIS A 122 -5.32 4.50 -0.77
CA HIS A 122 -5.60 4.01 -2.12
C HIS A 122 -4.32 3.99 -2.97
N ALA A 123 -3.61 5.11 -3.08
CA ALA A 123 -2.38 5.21 -3.89
C ALA A 123 -1.28 4.22 -3.46
N PHE A 124 -1.15 3.94 -2.16
CA PHE A 124 -0.27 2.89 -1.67
C PHE A 124 -0.72 1.51 -2.15
N GLY A 125 -2.01 1.19 -2.02
CA GLY A 125 -2.59 -0.05 -2.53
C GLY A 125 -2.38 -0.23 -4.03
N VAL A 126 -2.61 0.82 -4.82
CA VAL A 126 -2.41 0.82 -6.28
C VAL A 126 -0.95 0.54 -6.62
N ALA A 127 -0.01 1.23 -5.98
CA ALA A 127 1.41 1.00 -6.21
C ALA A 127 1.82 -0.44 -5.87
N PHE A 128 1.29 -1.01 -4.78
CA PHE A 128 1.58 -2.39 -4.39
C PHE A 128 1.01 -3.41 -5.38
N VAL A 129 -0.24 -3.25 -5.81
CA VAL A 129 -0.85 -4.11 -6.82
C VAL A 129 -0.12 -3.98 -8.15
N ALA A 130 0.19 -2.76 -8.59
CA ALA A 130 0.91 -2.49 -9.84
C ALA A 130 2.30 -3.14 -9.85
N MET A 131 3.02 -3.11 -8.72
CA MET A 131 4.30 -3.79 -8.55
C MET A 131 4.17 -5.29 -8.82
N LEU A 132 3.20 -5.96 -8.17
CA LEU A 132 3.00 -7.40 -8.33
C LEU A 132 2.59 -7.76 -9.77
N LEU A 133 1.69 -6.99 -10.36
CA LEU A 133 1.28 -7.18 -11.76
C LEU A 133 2.46 -7.00 -12.72
N ALA A 134 3.33 -6.02 -12.49
CA ALA A 134 4.50 -5.76 -13.32
C ALA A 134 5.57 -6.85 -13.18
N ASP A 135 5.82 -7.35 -11.98
CA ASP A 135 6.77 -8.43 -11.71
C ASP A 135 6.32 -9.76 -12.32
N MET A 136 5.01 -10.00 -12.35
CA MET A 136 4.40 -11.23 -12.88
C MET A 136 3.95 -11.09 -14.35
N ASN A 137 4.25 -9.97 -15.02
CA ASN A 137 3.88 -9.78 -16.42
C ASN A 137 4.81 -10.58 -17.35
N PRO A 138 4.30 -11.61 -18.08
CA PRO A 138 5.13 -12.47 -18.90
C PRO A 138 5.79 -11.77 -20.10
N THR A 139 5.22 -10.65 -20.57
CA THR A 139 5.79 -9.90 -21.71
C THR A 139 6.85 -8.88 -21.28
N GLY A 140 7.05 -8.72 -19.97
CA GLY A 140 7.86 -7.65 -19.40
C GLY A 140 7.19 -6.27 -19.49
N VAL A 141 7.58 -5.39 -18.56
CA VAL A 141 7.21 -3.97 -18.54
C VAL A 141 8.27 -3.21 -17.74
N ASP A 142 8.45 -1.92 -18.04
CA ASP A 142 9.32 -1.06 -17.23
C ASP A 142 8.70 -0.84 -15.84
N ARG A 143 9.26 -1.52 -14.84
CA ARG A 143 8.79 -1.52 -13.45
C ARG A 143 8.97 -0.16 -12.76
N GLU A 144 10.06 0.53 -13.06
CA GLU A 144 10.30 1.87 -12.52
C GLU A 144 9.24 2.84 -13.04
N ARG A 145 8.95 2.77 -14.34
CA ARG A 145 7.89 3.57 -14.96
C ARG A 145 6.52 3.28 -14.35
N VAL A 146 6.17 2.00 -14.18
CA VAL A 146 4.90 1.57 -13.53
C VAL A 146 4.77 2.15 -12.12
N LEU A 147 5.81 2.03 -11.29
CA LEU A 147 5.75 2.52 -9.90
C LEU A 147 5.70 4.04 -9.82
N ARG A 148 6.50 4.75 -10.63
CA ARG A 148 6.45 6.22 -10.71
C ARG A 148 5.06 6.69 -11.12
N MET A 149 4.47 6.04 -12.12
CA MET A 149 3.13 6.35 -12.61
C MET A 149 2.06 6.09 -11.54
N ALA A 150 2.09 4.93 -10.87
CA ALA A 150 1.17 4.61 -9.78
C ALA A 150 1.25 5.60 -8.61
N LEU A 151 2.44 6.10 -8.26
CA LEU A 151 2.60 7.10 -7.20
C LEU A 151 2.08 8.50 -7.59
N LEU A 152 1.97 8.79 -8.88
CA LEU A 152 1.59 10.11 -9.39
C LEU A 152 0.13 10.21 -9.83
N HIS A 153 -0.54 9.08 -10.11
CA HIS A 153 -1.82 9.06 -10.82
C HIS A 153 -2.89 9.97 -10.18
N ASP A 154 -3.00 9.96 -8.85
CA ASP A 154 -3.95 10.77 -8.07
C ASP A 154 -3.32 11.98 -7.38
N LEU A 155 -2.06 12.35 -7.68
CA LEU A 155 -1.39 13.46 -6.98
C LEU A 155 -2.11 14.82 -7.18
N ALA A 156 -2.74 15.00 -8.35
CA ALA A 156 -3.57 16.16 -8.66
C ALA A 156 -4.73 16.35 -7.66
N GLU A 157 -5.25 15.26 -7.10
CA GLU A 157 -6.39 15.29 -6.17
C GLU A 157 -6.05 15.99 -4.84
N SER A 158 -4.77 16.24 -4.55
CA SER A 158 -4.38 17.10 -3.41
C SER A 158 -4.89 18.54 -3.53
N LEU A 159 -5.18 19.00 -4.75
CA LEU A 159 -5.77 20.31 -5.04
C LEU A 159 -7.22 20.20 -5.50
N VAL A 160 -7.53 19.29 -6.44
CA VAL A 160 -8.87 19.19 -7.04
C VAL A 160 -9.83 18.29 -6.27
N THR A 161 -9.35 17.57 -5.25
CA THR A 161 -10.07 16.52 -4.50
C THR A 161 -10.49 15.32 -5.37
N ASP A 162 -10.93 14.22 -4.76
CA ASP A 162 -11.42 13.04 -5.49
C ASP A 162 -12.79 13.35 -6.12
N LEU A 163 -12.77 13.66 -7.42
CA LEU A 163 -13.97 13.99 -8.20
C LEU A 163 -14.71 12.69 -8.58
N PRO A 164 -15.91 12.43 -8.01
CA PRO A 164 -16.59 11.16 -8.17
C PRO A 164 -17.11 10.97 -9.59
N ALA A 165 -17.16 9.72 -10.06
CA ALA A 165 -17.65 9.36 -11.40
C ALA A 165 -19.07 9.87 -11.71
N THR A 166 -19.90 10.12 -10.69
CA THR A 166 -21.23 10.73 -10.85
C THR A 166 -21.18 12.14 -11.46
N LEU A 167 -20.09 12.87 -11.25
CA LEU A 167 -19.87 14.21 -11.80
C LEU A 167 -19.66 14.18 -13.32
N SER A 168 -19.15 13.07 -13.87
CA SER A 168 -18.95 12.88 -15.32
C SER A 168 -20.26 12.89 -16.12
N ARG A 169 -21.42 12.83 -15.46
CA ARG A 169 -22.74 13.03 -16.08
C ARG A 169 -23.04 14.50 -16.41
N PHE A 170 -22.33 15.42 -15.76
CA PHE A 170 -22.59 16.85 -15.79
C PHE A 170 -21.41 17.67 -16.30
N LEU A 171 -20.20 17.11 -16.27
CA LEU A 171 -19.00 17.72 -16.81
C LEU A 171 -18.51 16.96 -18.04
N ALA A 172 -18.03 17.70 -19.04
CA ALA A 172 -17.32 17.10 -20.16
C ALA A 172 -16.03 16.42 -19.64
N PRO A 173 -15.66 15.23 -20.13
CA PRO A 173 -14.44 14.53 -19.71
C PRO A 173 -13.17 15.40 -19.76
N GLU A 174 -13.09 16.28 -20.76
CA GLU A 174 -11.99 17.21 -20.97
C GLU A 174 -11.89 18.26 -19.86
N THR A 175 -13.00 18.58 -19.19
CA THR A 175 -13.02 19.54 -18.07
C THR A 175 -12.32 18.96 -16.85
N LYS A 176 -12.62 17.71 -16.50
CA LYS A 176 -11.95 17.00 -15.39
C LYS A 176 -10.45 16.87 -15.68
N HIS A 177 -10.11 16.39 -16.88
CA HIS A 177 -8.73 16.25 -17.31
C HIS A 177 -7.98 17.60 -17.24
N ALA A 178 -8.54 18.68 -17.82
CA ALA A 178 -7.87 19.98 -17.81
C ALA A 178 -7.62 20.51 -16.37
N ALA A 179 -8.56 20.30 -15.45
CA ALA A 179 -8.41 20.70 -14.05
C ALA A 179 -7.29 19.90 -13.34
N GLU A 180 -7.28 18.58 -13.50
CA GLU A 180 -6.25 17.71 -12.92
C GLU A 180 -4.87 18.00 -13.50
N ARG A 181 -4.79 18.20 -14.82
CA ARG A 181 -3.54 18.55 -15.50
C ARG A 181 -2.98 19.88 -14.98
N ALA A 182 -3.82 20.90 -14.83
CA ALA A 182 -3.42 22.20 -14.31
C ALA A 182 -2.94 22.11 -12.85
N ALA A 183 -3.67 21.38 -12.00
CA ALA A 183 -3.29 21.14 -10.62
C ALA A 183 -1.96 20.39 -10.51
N LEU A 184 -1.76 19.34 -11.31
CA LEU A 184 -0.51 18.59 -11.28
C LEU A 184 0.67 19.43 -11.80
N ALA A 185 0.45 20.24 -12.85
CA ALA A 185 1.47 21.16 -13.33
C ALA A 185 1.88 22.17 -12.24
N GLU A 186 0.93 22.69 -11.45
CA GLU A 186 1.20 23.56 -10.31
C GLU A 186 2.03 22.84 -9.23
N ILE A 187 1.63 21.62 -8.83
CA ILE A 187 2.31 20.81 -7.80
C ILE A 187 3.75 20.48 -8.19
N LEU A 188 3.99 20.20 -9.47
CA LEU A 188 5.27 19.75 -9.98
C LEU A 188 6.19 20.90 -10.40
N ALA A 189 5.67 22.11 -10.62
CA ALA A 189 6.33 23.23 -11.29
C ALA A 189 7.76 23.50 -10.81
N ALA A 190 8.00 23.28 -9.52
CA ALA A 190 9.25 23.64 -8.88
C ALA A 190 10.22 22.46 -8.71
N LEU A 191 9.88 21.25 -9.18
CA LEU A 191 10.80 20.12 -9.24
C LEU A 191 11.84 20.28 -10.37
N PRO A 192 12.98 19.57 -10.34
CA PRO A 192 13.98 19.65 -11.41
C PRO A 192 13.55 19.11 -12.79
N ALA A 193 12.51 18.29 -12.85
CA ALA A 193 12.04 17.63 -14.08
C ALA A 193 10.50 17.58 -14.15
N PRO A 194 9.81 18.73 -14.08
CA PRO A 194 8.35 18.78 -13.95
C PRO A 194 7.67 18.14 -15.16
N ASP A 195 8.19 18.42 -16.37
CA ASP A 195 7.64 17.90 -17.63
C ASP A 195 7.72 16.37 -17.73
N ALA A 196 8.76 15.75 -17.16
CA ALA A 196 8.91 14.30 -17.18
C ALA A 196 7.85 13.62 -16.30
N TYR A 197 7.55 14.19 -15.13
CA TYR A 197 6.50 13.71 -14.24
C TYR A 197 5.10 13.96 -14.83
N LEU A 198 4.88 15.14 -15.40
CA LEU A 198 3.61 15.48 -16.06
C LEU A 198 3.36 14.58 -17.29
N ALA A 199 4.39 14.24 -18.06
CA ALA A 199 4.29 13.31 -19.18
C ALA A 199 3.96 11.88 -18.75
N LEU A 200 4.47 11.42 -17.59
CA LEU A 200 4.08 10.12 -17.02
C LEU A 200 2.60 10.09 -16.64
N TRP A 201 2.10 11.18 -16.04
CA TRP A 201 0.69 11.29 -15.71
C TRP A 201 -0.20 11.36 -16.96
N GLU A 202 0.19 12.13 -17.98
CA GLU A 202 -0.50 12.15 -19.29
C GLU A 202 -0.58 10.77 -19.93
N GLU A 203 0.49 9.99 -19.87
CA GLU A 203 0.50 8.61 -20.38
C GLU A 203 -0.49 7.72 -19.62
N TYR A 204 -0.56 7.85 -18.29
CA TYR A 204 -1.58 7.19 -17.48
C TYR A 204 -2.99 7.59 -17.92
N THR A 205 -3.25 8.89 -18.11
CA THR A 205 -4.54 9.45 -18.51
C THR A 205 -4.94 9.07 -19.94
N ALA A 206 -3.96 8.86 -20.83
CA ALA A 206 -4.20 8.29 -22.15
C ALA A 206 -4.54 6.79 -22.10
N GLY A 207 -3.90 6.03 -21.20
CA GLY A 207 -4.21 4.60 -20.98
C GLY A 207 -3.78 3.66 -22.11
N GLN A 208 -2.88 4.09 -22.99
CA GLN A 208 -2.53 3.35 -24.21
C GLN A 208 -1.19 2.59 -24.13
N SER A 209 -0.34 2.89 -23.15
CA SER A 209 0.93 2.18 -22.99
C SER A 209 0.75 0.91 -22.14
N PRO A 210 1.65 -0.10 -22.27
CA PRO A 210 1.63 -1.26 -21.39
C PRO A 210 1.72 -0.90 -19.90
N ALA A 211 2.52 0.10 -19.53
CA ALA A 211 2.64 0.57 -18.16
C ALA A 211 1.33 1.23 -17.68
N ALA A 212 0.74 2.11 -18.50
CA ALA A 212 -0.51 2.80 -18.17
C ALA A 212 -1.69 1.84 -18.00
N ARG A 213 -1.84 0.87 -18.91
CA ARG A 213 -2.88 -0.17 -18.78
C ARG A 213 -2.73 -0.96 -17.48
N LEU A 214 -1.49 -1.33 -17.13
CA LEU A 214 -1.22 -2.11 -15.94
C LEU A 214 -1.49 -1.31 -14.64
N VAL A 215 -1.15 -0.02 -14.60
CA VAL A 215 -1.51 0.86 -13.47
C VAL A 215 -3.02 1.08 -13.36
N ARG A 216 -3.73 1.24 -14.49
CA ARG A 216 -5.20 1.33 -14.48
C ARG A 216 -5.89 0.05 -14.01
N ASP A 217 -5.35 -1.10 -14.36
CA ASP A 217 -5.84 -2.38 -13.84
C ASP A 217 -5.58 -2.50 -12.34
N ALA A 218 -4.42 -2.03 -11.87
CA ALA A 218 -4.10 -2.00 -10.45
C ALA A 218 -5.05 -1.08 -9.66
N ASP A 219 -5.33 0.12 -10.17
CA ASP A 219 -6.28 1.09 -9.61
C ASP A 219 -7.68 0.49 -9.43
N LYS A 220 -8.24 -0.11 -10.49
CA LYS A 220 -9.53 -0.81 -10.41
C LYS A 220 -9.50 -1.98 -9.43
N LEU A 221 -8.44 -2.79 -9.45
CA LEU A 221 -8.35 -4.00 -8.62
C LEU A 221 -8.23 -3.65 -7.13
N GLU A 222 -7.46 -2.62 -6.81
CA GLU A 222 -7.34 -2.06 -5.46
C GLU A 222 -8.72 -1.61 -4.97
N MET A 223 -9.43 -0.79 -5.76
CA MET A 223 -10.76 -0.31 -5.40
C MET A 223 -11.75 -1.46 -5.15
N MET A 224 -11.71 -2.52 -5.98
CA MET A 224 -12.58 -3.68 -5.80
C MET A 224 -12.20 -4.53 -4.59
N LEU A 225 -10.91 -4.65 -4.28
CA LEU A 225 -10.44 -5.28 -3.05
C LEU A 225 -10.96 -4.51 -1.83
N GLN A 226 -10.89 -3.18 -1.87
CA GLN A 226 -11.36 -2.34 -0.79
C GLN A 226 -12.89 -2.39 -0.63
N ALA A 227 -13.66 -2.47 -1.72
CA ALA A 227 -15.10 -2.74 -1.67
C ALA A 227 -15.39 -4.03 -0.89
N PHE A 228 -14.72 -5.13 -1.24
CA PHE A 228 -14.88 -6.41 -0.56
C PHE A 228 -14.53 -6.32 0.94
N VAL A 229 -13.44 -5.64 1.29
CA VAL A 229 -13.04 -5.43 2.70
C VAL A 229 -14.09 -4.63 3.46
N TYR A 230 -14.71 -3.61 2.86
CA TYR A 230 -15.79 -2.87 3.51
C TYR A 230 -17.04 -3.74 3.70
N GLU A 231 -17.42 -4.57 2.73
CA GLU A 231 -18.54 -5.51 2.88
C GLU A 231 -18.31 -6.49 4.03
N GLN A 232 -17.07 -6.99 4.18
CA GLN A 232 -16.69 -7.85 5.32
C GLN A 232 -16.80 -7.13 6.67
N ARG A 233 -16.65 -5.81 6.69
CA ARG A 233 -16.85 -4.97 7.89
C ARG A 233 -18.32 -4.61 8.12
N GLY A 234 -19.23 -5.15 7.31
CA GLY A 234 -20.67 -4.93 7.42
C GLY A 234 -21.19 -3.76 6.59
N GLN A 235 -20.35 -3.10 5.79
CA GLN A 235 -20.82 -2.06 4.87
C GLN A 235 -21.78 -2.68 3.84
N ARG A 236 -22.86 -1.95 3.54
CA ARG A 236 -23.86 -2.32 2.54
C ARG A 236 -23.90 -1.27 1.43
N ASN A 237 -24.69 -1.54 0.39
CA ASN A 237 -24.89 -0.64 -0.76
C ASN A 237 -23.62 -0.40 -1.59
N LEU A 238 -22.81 -1.45 -1.78
CA LEU A 238 -21.62 -1.42 -2.63
C LEU A 238 -21.79 -2.23 -3.93
N ASP A 239 -22.99 -2.78 -4.19
CA ASP A 239 -23.28 -3.60 -5.38
C ASP A 239 -23.07 -2.85 -6.69
N ASP A 240 -23.20 -1.52 -6.69
CA ASP A 240 -22.97 -0.67 -7.84
C ASP A 240 -21.51 -0.70 -8.31
N PHE A 241 -20.55 -0.80 -7.38
CA PHE A 241 -19.15 -1.05 -7.72
C PHE A 241 -19.03 -2.39 -8.46
N TRP A 242 -19.55 -3.48 -7.90
CA TRP A 242 -19.46 -4.82 -8.50
C TRP A 242 -20.13 -4.93 -9.87
N ALA A 243 -21.27 -4.27 -10.06
CA ALA A 243 -22.00 -4.23 -11.31
C ALA A 243 -21.25 -3.43 -12.41
N SER A 244 -20.37 -2.51 -12.03
CA SER A 244 -19.61 -1.65 -12.96
C SER A 244 -18.40 -2.35 -13.58
N PHE A 245 -17.97 -3.50 -13.06
CA PHE A 245 -16.77 -4.21 -13.50
C PHE A 245 -17.05 -5.65 -13.97
N SER A 246 -16.24 -6.12 -14.90
CA SER A 246 -16.18 -7.52 -15.33
C SER A 246 -14.73 -7.91 -15.60
N GLU A 247 -14.42 -9.20 -15.79
CA GLU A 247 -13.05 -9.60 -16.18
C GLU A 247 -12.59 -8.89 -17.46
N ARG A 248 -13.51 -8.59 -18.39
CA ARG A 248 -13.23 -7.86 -19.63
C ARG A 248 -12.85 -6.40 -19.44
N THR A 249 -13.00 -5.88 -18.22
CA THR A 249 -12.61 -4.50 -17.88
C THR A 249 -11.10 -4.38 -17.63
N PHE A 250 -10.39 -5.50 -17.51
CA PHE A 250 -8.96 -5.56 -17.24
C PHE A 250 -8.17 -5.93 -18.51
N ASP A 251 -7.07 -5.24 -18.76
CA ASP A 251 -6.17 -5.48 -19.89
C ASP A 251 -5.18 -6.63 -19.61
N SER A 252 -4.75 -6.75 -18.35
CA SER A 252 -3.85 -7.78 -17.86
C SER A 252 -4.62 -9.09 -17.58
N PRO A 253 -4.23 -10.22 -18.19
CA PRO A 253 -4.83 -11.52 -17.87
C PRO A 253 -4.73 -11.89 -16.39
N LEU A 254 -3.66 -11.48 -15.71
CA LEU A 254 -3.48 -11.71 -14.28
C LEU A 254 -4.45 -10.86 -13.45
N ALA A 255 -4.62 -9.58 -13.79
CA ALA A 255 -5.57 -8.71 -13.09
C ALA A 255 -7.01 -9.22 -13.24
N ALA A 256 -7.38 -9.68 -14.45
CA ALA A 256 -8.67 -10.31 -14.71
C ALA A 256 -8.89 -11.56 -13.84
N GLN A 257 -7.87 -12.43 -13.71
CA GLN A 257 -7.93 -13.63 -12.87
C GLN A 257 -8.06 -13.29 -11.38
N LEU A 258 -7.31 -12.30 -10.89
CA LEU A 258 -7.39 -11.84 -9.49
C LEU A 258 -8.78 -11.28 -9.18
N PHE A 259 -9.35 -10.49 -10.09
CA PHE A 259 -10.71 -9.97 -9.95
C PHE A 259 -11.77 -11.09 -9.93
N ALA A 260 -11.66 -12.08 -10.82
CA ALA A 260 -12.55 -13.24 -10.83
C ALA A 260 -12.47 -14.03 -9.51
N ALA A 261 -11.25 -14.26 -9.00
CA ALA A 261 -11.05 -14.92 -7.71
C ALA A 261 -11.64 -14.11 -6.54
N LEU A 262 -11.51 -12.78 -6.57
CA LEU A 262 -12.11 -11.90 -5.56
C LEU A 262 -13.64 -11.96 -5.60
N ARG A 263 -14.24 -11.89 -6.80
CA ARG A 263 -15.69 -12.03 -7.00
C ARG A 263 -16.21 -13.38 -6.49
N ALA A 264 -15.50 -14.47 -6.78
CA ALA A 264 -15.88 -15.79 -6.28
C ALA A 264 -15.85 -15.86 -4.74
N ARG A 265 -14.87 -15.22 -4.09
CA ARG A 265 -14.82 -15.11 -2.62
C ARG A 265 -15.99 -14.32 -2.05
N ARG A 266 -16.39 -13.25 -2.73
CA ARG A 266 -17.57 -12.45 -2.37
C ARG A 266 -18.84 -13.28 -2.44
N GLU A 267 -19.05 -14.01 -3.53
CA GLU A 267 -20.22 -14.88 -3.73
C GLU A 267 -20.34 -15.92 -2.61
N VAL A 268 -19.25 -16.54 -2.18
CA VAL A 268 -19.27 -17.51 -1.08
C VAL A 268 -19.71 -16.90 0.26
N LEU A 269 -19.43 -15.61 0.50
CA LEU A 269 -19.75 -14.94 1.77
C LEU A 269 -21.10 -14.22 1.77
N PHE A 270 -21.59 -13.79 0.61
CA PHE A 270 -22.74 -12.89 0.51
C PHE A 270 -23.79 -13.31 -0.55
N GLY A 271 -23.53 -14.35 -1.33
CA GLY A 271 -24.47 -14.93 -2.30
C GLY A 271 -25.47 -15.89 -1.68
#